data_AF-A0A926B0G5-F1
#
_entry.id   AF-A0A926B0G5-F1
#
_cell.length_a   1.000
_cell.length_b   1.000
_cell.length_c   1.000
_cell.angle_alpha   90.00
_cell.angle_beta   90.00
_cell.angle_gamma   90.00
#
_symmetry.space_group_name_H-M   'P 1'
#
loop_
_entity.id
_entity.type
_entity.pdbx_description
1 polymer ?
#
loop_
_entity_poly.entity_id
_entity_poly.type
_entity_poly.pdbx_seq_one_letter_code
_entity_poly.pdbx_strand_id
1 'polypeptide(L)'
;MNHPLCDSLIDAVTAGLAPIQQAFDVYQNECFITRPPEFFCLELCGEAGELANLEKKRWKGAPPNDAHTADEAADVLIALMNFCNARGVNLAEAVASKLARIEPTVDAER
;
A
#
# COMPACT_ATOMS: atom_id res chain seq x y z
N MET A 1 15.79 -17.10 11.97
CA MET A 1 14.59 -16.89 12.79
C MET A 1 14.37 -15.39 12.78
N ASN A 2 13.17 -14.93 12.42
CA ASN A 2 12.92 -13.50 12.32
C ASN A 2 12.83 -12.88 13.72
N HIS A 3 12.84 -11.55 13.78
CA HIS A 3 12.50 -10.85 15.01
C HIS A 3 11.03 -11.12 15.40
N PRO A 4 10.67 -11.33 16.68
CA PRO A 4 9.30 -11.68 17.08
C PRO A 4 8.22 -10.68 16.62
N LEU A 5 8.55 -9.39 16.55
CA LEU A 5 7.65 -8.36 15.99
C LEU A 5 7.42 -8.51 14.48
N CYS A 6 8.41 -9.02 13.74
CA CYS A 6 8.25 -9.33 12.33
C CYS A 6 7.28 -10.50 12.15
N ASP A 7 7.44 -11.57 12.94
CA ASP A 7 6.51 -12.71 12.91
C ASP A 7 5.08 -12.28 13.27
N SER A 8 4.92 -11.46 14.32
CA SER A 8 3.60 -10.92 14.70
C SER A 8 2.97 -10.04 13.60
N LEU A 9 3.79 -9.26 12.89
CA LEU A 9 3.33 -8.45 11.77
C LEU A 9 2.94 -9.31 10.56
N ILE A 10 3.72 -10.35 10.26
CA ILE A 10 3.41 -11.31 9.19
C ILE A 10 2.05 -11.96 9.47
N ASP A 11 1.81 -12.43 10.70
CA ASP A 11 0.53 -13.03 11.08
C ASP A 11 -0.65 -12.05 10.88
N ALA A 12 -0.48 -10.79 11.31
CA ALA A 12 -1.51 -9.76 11.13
C ALA A 12 -1.76 -9.44 9.66
N VAL A 13 -0.70 -9.34 8.84
CA VAL A 13 -0.79 -9.10 7.40
C VAL A 13 -1.53 -10.24 6.71
N THR A 14 -1.15 -11.48 6.99
CA THR A 14 -1.76 -12.66 6.37
C THR A 14 -3.23 -12.79 6.76
N ALA A 15 -3.59 -12.51 8.02
CA ALA A 15 -4.97 -12.56 8.47
C ALA A 15 -5.85 -11.41 7.92
N GLY A 16 -5.28 -10.20 7.81
CA GLY A 16 -6.03 -8.99 7.47
C GLY A 16 -6.08 -8.66 5.97
N LEU A 17 -4.95 -8.75 5.26
CA LEU A 17 -4.90 -8.25 3.87
C LEU A 17 -5.69 -9.12 2.90
N ALA A 18 -5.68 -10.44 3.05
CA ALA A 18 -6.40 -11.33 2.14
C ALA A 18 -7.90 -11.01 2.04
N PRO A 19 -8.67 -10.91 3.15
CA PRO A 19 -10.09 -10.56 3.06
C PRO A 19 -10.32 -9.11 2.59
N ILE A 20 -9.45 -8.17 2.95
CA ILE A 20 -9.54 -6.78 2.49
C ILE A 20 -9.35 -6.70 0.97
N GLN A 21 -8.30 -7.34 0.45
CA GLN A 21 -7.98 -7.38 -0.97
C GLN A 21 -9.14 -8.01 -1.78
N GLN A 22 -9.73 -9.10 -1.28
CA GLN A 22 -10.89 -9.73 -1.89
C GLN A 22 -12.13 -8.81 -1.89
N ALA A 23 -12.36 -8.06 -0.80
CA ALA A 23 -13.47 -7.12 -0.74
C ALA A 23 -13.31 -5.98 -1.76
N PHE A 24 -12.08 -5.46 -1.95
CA PHE A 24 -11.76 -4.52 -3.02
C PHE A 24 -12.07 -5.11 -4.40
N ASP A 25 -11.65 -6.35 -4.66
CA ASP A 25 -11.89 -7.01 -5.95
C ASP A 25 -13.39 -7.15 -6.26
N VAL A 26 -14.17 -7.62 -5.27
CA VAL A 26 -15.64 -7.72 -5.41
C VAL A 26 -16.25 -6.35 -5.68
N TYR A 27 -15.92 -5.35 -4.88
CA TYR A 27 -16.46 -4.01 -5.05
C TYR A 27 -16.10 -3.42 -6.43
N GLN A 28 -14.85 -3.57 -6.86
CA GLN A 28 -14.37 -3.07 -8.14
C GLN A 28 -15.09 -3.74 -9.32
N ASN A 29 -15.26 -5.07 -9.27
CA ASN A 29 -15.89 -5.84 -10.35
C ASN A 29 -17.41 -5.64 -10.43
N GLU A 30 -18.09 -5.41 -9.31
CA GLU A 30 -19.54 -5.23 -9.26
C GLU A 30 -19.97 -3.79 -9.58
N CYS A 31 -19.15 -2.80 -9.21
CA CYS A 31 -19.55 -1.39 -9.26
C CYS A 31 -18.90 -0.58 -10.39
N PHE A 32 -17.85 -1.09 -11.03
CA PHE A 32 -17.07 -0.33 -12.02
C PHE A 32 -16.82 -1.14 -13.28
N ILE A 33 -16.49 -0.43 -14.37
CA ILE A 33 -16.13 -1.10 -15.62
C ILE A 33 -14.75 -1.74 -15.49
N THR A 34 -14.57 -2.89 -16.13
CA THR A 34 -13.28 -3.58 -16.13
C THR A 34 -12.20 -2.71 -16.76
N ARG A 35 -11.05 -2.62 -16.07
CA ARG A 35 -9.85 -1.92 -16.54
C ARG A 35 -8.66 -2.88 -16.55
N PRO A 36 -7.71 -2.71 -17.49
CA PRO A 36 -6.52 -3.52 -17.52
C PRO A 36 -5.55 -3.13 -16.38
N PRO A 37 -4.65 -4.03 -15.96
CA PRO A 37 -3.68 -3.74 -14.89
C PRO A 37 -2.81 -2.52 -15.16
N GLU A 38 -2.49 -2.23 -16.43
CA GLU A 38 -1.70 -1.09 -16.84
C GLU A 38 -2.39 0.24 -16.49
N PHE A 39 -3.72 0.29 -16.51
CA PHE A 39 -4.48 1.46 -16.09
C PHE A 39 -4.30 1.71 -14.59
N PHE A 40 -4.52 0.69 -13.75
CA PHE A 40 -4.34 0.81 -12.30
C PHE A 40 -2.89 1.11 -11.89
N CYS A 41 -1.91 0.65 -12.67
CA CYS A 41 -0.50 1.01 -12.44
C CYS A 41 -0.25 2.51 -12.66
N LEU A 42 -0.89 3.11 -13.67
CA LEU A 42 -0.81 4.55 -13.93
C LEU A 42 -1.55 5.36 -12.87
N GLU A 43 -2.72 4.90 -12.41
CA GLU A 43 -3.43 5.51 -11.28
C GLU A 43 -2.56 5.48 -10.01
N LEU A 44 -2.00 4.32 -9.66
CA LEU A 44 -1.10 4.18 -8.51
C LEU A 44 0.09 5.17 -8.59
N CYS A 45 0.66 5.37 -9.78
CA CYS A 45 1.73 6.35 -9.99
C CYS A 45 1.24 7.79 -9.79
N GLY A 46 0.02 8.10 -10.22
CA GLY A 46 -0.66 9.38 -9.98
C GLY A 46 -0.79 9.67 -8.49
N GLU A 47 -1.46 8.79 -7.75
CA GLU A 47 -1.75 9.00 -6.32
C GLU A 47 -0.48 9.05 -5.47
N ALA A 48 0.52 8.22 -5.81
CA ALA A 48 1.82 8.29 -5.13
C ALA A 48 2.53 9.63 -5.41
N GLY A 49 2.37 10.19 -6.62
CA GLY A 49 2.89 11.50 -7.00
C GLY A 49 2.19 12.66 -6.29
N GLU A 50 0.87 12.55 -6.09
CA GLU A 50 0.05 13.51 -5.32
C GLU A 50 0.52 13.55 -3.86
N LEU A 51 0.61 12.39 -3.21
CA LEU A 51 1.12 12.26 -1.85
C LEU A 51 2.56 12.81 -1.71
N ALA A 52 3.45 12.46 -2.64
CA ALA A 52 4.82 12.98 -2.64
C ALA A 52 4.88 14.51 -2.82
N ASN A 53 3.95 15.08 -3.59
CA ASN A 53 3.85 16.52 -3.77
C ASN A 53 3.39 17.22 -2.48
N LEU A 54 2.51 16.61 -1.69
CA LEU A 54 2.12 17.12 -0.37
C LEU A 54 3.31 17.16 0.59
N GLU A 55 4.09 16.07 0.67
CA GLU A 55 5.30 16.03 1.51
C GLU A 55 6.36 17.03 1.04
N LYS A 56 6.52 17.22 -0.28
CA LYS A 56 7.38 18.28 -0.83
C LYS A 56 6.95 19.67 -0.35
N LYS A 57 5.66 19.97 -0.29
CA LYS A 57 5.14 21.26 0.22
C LYS A 57 5.45 21.43 1.71
N ARG A 58 5.24 20.38 2.51
CA ARG A 58 5.59 20.33 3.94
C ARG A 58 7.07 20.60 4.16
N TRP A 59 7.95 19.92 3.42
CA TRP A 59 9.40 20.11 3.48
C TRP A 59 9.83 21.55 3.14
N LYS A 60 9.14 22.21 2.20
CA LYS A 60 9.38 23.61 1.84
C LYS A 60 8.82 24.63 2.85
N GLY A 61 8.24 24.18 3.97
CA GLY A 61 7.68 25.06 4.99
C GLY A 61 6.27 25.57 4.70
N ALA A 62 5.57 24.97 3.73
CA ALA A 62 4.17 25.25 3.41
C ALA A 62 3.32 23.98 3.60
N PRO A 63 3.10 23.53 4.86
CA PRO A 63 2.44 22.27 5.12
C PRO A 63 1.02 22.26 4.54
N PRO A 64 0.64 21.21 3.79
CA PRO A 64 -0.73 21.02 3.38
C PRO A 64 -1.62 20.66 4.56
N ASN A 65 -2.93 20.66 4.35
CA ASN A 65 -3.90 20.13 5.30
C ASN A 65 -3.63 18.63 5.54
N ASP A 66 -3.61 18.21 6.82
CA ASP A 66 -3.40 16.80 7.17
C ASP A 66 -4.55 15.91 6.68
N ALA A 67 -5.79 16.42 6.58
CA ALA A 67 -6.89 15.67 5.98
C ALA A 67 -6.62 15.32 4.51
N HIS A 68 -6.07 16.27 3.75
CA HIS A 68 -5.68 16.05 2.36
C HIS A 68 -4.54 15.02 2.26
N THR A 69 -3.61 15.02 3.21
CA THR A 69 -2.54 13.99 3.25
C THR A 69 -3.12 12.60 3.51
N ALA A 70 -4.15 12.49 4.35
CA ALA A 70 -4.82 11.23 4.62
C ALA A 70 -5.61 10.72 3.41
N ASP A 71 -6.27 11.61 2.67
CA ASP A 71 -6.99 11.27 1.44
C ASP A 71 -6.02 10.69 0.39
N GLU A 72 -4.91 11.38 0.09
CA GLU A 72 -3.92 10.87 -0.89
C GLU A 72 -3.29 9.54 -0.45
N ALA A 73 -3.08 9.34 0.85
CA ALA A 73 -2.60 8.05 1.37
C ALA A 73 -3.63 6.92 1.19
N ALA A 74 -4.92 7.24 1.33
CA ALA A 74 -6.01 6.30 1.06
C ALA A 74 -6.09 5.96 -0.44
N ASP A 75 -5.97 6.95 -1.31
CA ASP A 75 -5.98 6.76 -2.76
C ASP A 75 -4.84 5.86 -3.23
N VAL A 76 -3.64 6.03 -2.67
CA VAL A 76 -2.50 5.12 -2.90
C VAL A 76 -2.83 3.67 -2.52
N LEU A 77 -3.46 3.46 -1.36
CA LEU A 77 -3.82 2.11 -0.91
C LEU A 77 -4.87 1.47 -1.82
N ILE A 78 -5.89 2.24 -2.21
CA ILE A 78 -6.97 1.78 -3.10
C ILE A 78 -6.38 1.41 -4.47
N ALA A 79 -5.57 2.28 -5.05
CA ALA A 79 -4.92 2.04 -6.34
C ALA A 79 -4.00 0.81 -6.30
N LEU A 80 -3.26 0.61 -5.20
CA LEU A 80 -2.42 -0.58 -5.01
C LEU A 80 -3.24 -1.86 -4.95
N MET A 81 -4.35 -1.88 -4.19
CA MET A 81 -5.24 -3.04 -4.10
C MET A 81 -5.81 -3.41 -5.47
N ASN A 82 -6.33 -2.42 -6.20
CA ASN A 82 -6.89 -2.61 -7.53
C ASN A 82 -5.84 -3.12 -8.53
N PHE A 83 -4.63 -2.56 -8.50
CA PHE A 83 -3.52 -3.04 -9.31
C PHE A 83 -3.16 -4.50 -8.99
N CYS A 84 -3.03 -4.84 -7.72
CA CYS A 84 -2.71 -6.21 -7.29
C CYS A 84 -3.79 -7.20 -7.73
N ASN A 85 -5.07 -6.86 -7.57
CA ASN A 85 -6.19 -7.68 -8.03
C ASN A 85 -6.17 -7.90 -9.54
N ALA A 86 -6.08 -6.82 -10.32
CA ALA A 86 -6.04 -6.91 -11.77
C ALA A 86 -4.84 -7.73 -12.28
N ARG A 87 -3.71 -7.71 -11.57
CA ARG A 87 -2.49 -8.46 -11.92
C ARG A 87 -2.45 -9.88 -11.34
N GLY A 88 -3.42 -10.28 -10.53
CA GLY A 88 -3.45 -11.58 -9.85
C GLY A 88 -2.36 -11.73 -8.78
N VAL A 89 -1.94 -10.64 -8.15
CA VAL A 89 -0.93 -10.65 -7.09
C VAL A 89 -1.62 -10.89 -5.75
N ASN A 90 -1.26 -11.96 -5.04
CA ASN A 90 -1.62 -12.13 -3.63
C ASN A 90 -0.76 -11.19 -2.78
N LEU A 91 -1.32 -10.05 -2.37
CA LEU A 91 -0.56 -9.01 -1.68
C LEU A 91 -0.15 -9.45 -0.28
N ALA A 92 -1.00 -10.21 0.42
CA ALA A 92 -0.70 -10.74 1.75
C ALA A 92 0.54 -11.64 1.73
N GLU A 93 0.60 -12.60 0.80
CA GLU A 93 1.77 -13.48 0.62
C GLU A 93 3.02 -12.70 0.19
N ALA A 94 2.87 -11.75 -0.72
CA ALA A 94 3.98 -10.94 -1.21
C ALA A 94 4.60 -10.08 -0.10
N VAL A 95 3.78 -9.43 0.73
CA VAL A 95 4.22 -8.63 1.88
C VAL A 95 4.86 -9.54 2.94
N ALA A 96 4.22 -10.63 3.33
CA ALA A 96 4.77 -11.58 4.31
C ALA A 96 6.15 -12.10 3.87
N SER A 97 6.26 -12.53 2.61
CA SER A 97 7.51 -13.00 2.03
C SER A 97 8.59 -11.93 1.97
N LYS A 98 8.21 -10.66 1.81
CA LYS A 98 9.16 -9.53 1.81
C LYS A 98 9.61 -9.19 3.23
N LEU A 99 8.70 -9.14 4.19
CA LEU A 99 9.00 -8.87 5.62
C LEU A 99 9.98 -9.90 6.19
N ALA A 100 9.82 -11.19 5.86
CA ALA A 100 10.73 -12.26 6.28
C ALA A 100 12.17 -12.12 5.74
N ARG A 101 12.40 -11.23 4.75
CA ARG A 101 13.72 -10.96 4.15
C ARG A 101 14.28 -9.59 4.50
N ILE A 102 13.52 -8.73 5.18
CA ILE A 102 14.00 -7.41 5.61
C ILE A 102 14.82 -7.59 6.87
N GLU A 103 16.08 -7.19 6.80
CA GLU A 103 16.94 -7.11 7.98
C GLU A 103 16.64 -5.80 8.73
N PRO A 104 16.38 -5.84 10.05
CA PRO A 104 16.20 -4.62 10.84
C PRO A 104 17.47 -3.77 10.76
N THR A 105 17.31 -2.47 10.49
CA THR A 105 18.41 -1.52 10.65
C THR A 105 18.80 -1.51 12.12
N VAL A 106 20.00 -1.99 12.43
CA VAL A 106 20.62 -1.77 13.73
C VAL A 106 21.26 -0.39 13.70
N ASP A 107 20.77 0.53 14.52
CA ASP A 107 21.47 1.79 14.77
C ASP A 107 22.81 1.45 15.42
N ALA A 108 23.89 1.47 14.63
CA ALA A 108 25.22 1.58 15.18
C ALA A 108 25.33 3.01 15.70
N GLU A 109 25.25 3.18 17.03
CA GLU A 109 25.41 4.45 17.77
C GLU A 109 24.15 5.32 17.91
N ARG A 110 23.31 4.97 18.90
CA ARG A 110 22.56 5.93 19.71
C ARG A 110 22.77 5.64 21.19
#